data_AF-A0A382S6P7-F1
#
_entry.id   AF-A0A382S6P7-F1
#
_cell.length_a   1.000
_cell.length_b   1.000
_cell.length_c   1.000
_cell.angle_alpha   90.00
_cell.angle_beta   90.00
_cell.angle_gamma   90.00
#
_symmetry.space_group_name_H-M   'P 1'
#
loop_
_entity.id
_entity.type
_entity.pdbx_description
1 polymer ?
#
loop_
_entity_poly.entity_id
_entity_poly.type
_entity_poly.pdbx_seq_one_letter_code
_entity_poly.pdbx_strand_id
1 'polypeptide(L)' 'MLSDIRNILIIVKKGEKKIFQEVLGNGRDLGIQIKFEEQFKPKGIPEAFLIGEKFIKDNSVALILGDNFFYGQGLSEI' A
#
# COMPACT_ATOMS: atom_id res chain seq x y z
N MET A 1 -0.22 1.62 13.06
CA MET A 1 -1.33 1.73 12.08
C MET A 1 -2.55 1.04 12.68
N LEU A 2 -3.77 1.41 12.25
CA LEU A 2 -5.00 0.99 12.94
C LEU A 2 -5.37 -0.49 12.72
N SER A 3 -5.02 -1.09 11.58
CA SER A 3 -5.36 -2.49 11.22
C SER A 3 -4.25 -3.52 11.51
N ASP A 4 -3.20 -3.13 12.24
CA ASP A 4 -2.01 -3.95 12.52
C ASP A 4 -1.25 -4.54 11.31
N ILE A 5 -1.58 -4.13 10.08
CA ILE A 5 -0.82 -4.50 8.88
C ILE A 5 0.55 -3.80 8.88
N ARG A 6 1.63 -4.58 8.85
CA ARG A 6 3.01 -4.08 8.88
C ARG A 6 3.79 -4.26 7.58
N ASN A 7 3.31 -5.10 6.67
CA ASN A 7 3.90 -5.28 5.34
C ASN A 7 2.99 -4.60 4.32
N ILE A 8 3.48 -3.56 3.67
CA ILE A 8 2.68 -2.71 2.78
C ILE A 8 3.37 -2.59 1.42
N LEU A 9 2.58 -2.71 0.37
CA LEU A 9 2.96 -2.36 -1.00
C LEU A 9 2.23 -1.09 -1.41
N ILE A 10 2.97 -0.06 -1.78
CA ILE A 10 2.44 1.17 -2.36
C ILE A 10 2.63 1.10 -3.87
N ILE A 11 1.53 1.14 -4.61
CA ILE A 11 1.53 1.19 -6.07
C ILE A 11 1.30 2.63 -6.49
N VAL A 12 2.24 3.17 -7.26
CA VAL A 12 2.22 4.58 -7.70
C VAL A 12 2.22 4.66 -9.21
N LYS A 13 1.99 5.85 -9.79
CA LYS A 13 2.12 6.01 -11.23
C LYS A 13 3.57 5.87 -11.66
N LYS A 14 3.79 5.45 -12.91
CA LYS A 14 5.11 5.43 -13.53
C LYS A 14 5.86 6.76 -13.34
N GLY A 15 7.07 6.69 -12.80
CA GLY A 15 7.94 7.85 -12.55
C GLY A 15 7.78 8.48 -11.15
N GLU A 16 6.75 8.11 -10.38
CA GLU A 16 6.50 8.69 -9.04
C GLU A 16 7.13 7.88 -7.91
N LYS A 17 7.64 6.67 -8.19
CA LYS A 17 8.21 5.75 -7.18
C LYS A 17 9.27 6.41 -6.31
N LYS A 18 10.17 7.18 -6.92
CA LYS A 18 11.26 7.86 -6.20
C LYS A 18 10.72 8.90 -5.21
N ILE A 19 9.72 9.69 -5.61
CA ILE A 19 9.13 10.74 -4.78
C ILE A 19 8.47 10.14 -3.54
N PHE A 20 7.67 9.08 -3.72
CA PHE A 20 7.04 8.38 -2.60
C PHE A 20 8.06 7.73 -1.67
N GLN A 21 9.13 7.16 -2.23
CA GLN A 21 10.20 6.56 -1.43
C GLN A 21 11.02 7.60 -0.65
N GLU A 22 11.21 8.81 -1.17
CA GLU A 22 11.86 9.91 -0.45
C GLU A 22 11.03 10.41 0.73
N VAL A 23 9.70 10.45 0.58
CA VAL A 23 8.78 10.92 1.63
C VAL A 23 8.53 9.86 2.71
N LEU A 24 8.31 8.60 2.31
CA LEU A 24 7.87 7.54 3.22
C LEU A 24 9.01 6.60 3.65
N GLY A 25 10.15 6.67 2.97
CA GLY A 25 11.26 5.75 3.20
C GLY A 25 10.86 4.29 3.00
N ASN A 26 11.51 3.40 3.74
CA ASN A 26 11.16 1.97 3.76
C ASN A 26 10.24 1.58 4.92
N GLY A 27 9.76 2.56 5.71
CA GLY A 27 8.87 2.35 6.84
C GLY A 27 9.52 1.89 8.15
N ARG A 28 10.84 1.65 8.19
CA ARG A 28 11.53 1.14 9.39
C ARG A 28 11.37 2.05 10.61
N ASP A 29 11.41 3.36 10.41
CA ASP A 29 11.25 4.36 11.47
C ASP A 29 9.84 4.32 12.09
N LEU A 30 8.87 3.72 11.39
CA LEU A 30 7.49 3.50 11.83
C LEU A 30 7.24 2.06 12.29
N GLY A 31 8.27 1.20 12.34
CA GLY A 31 8.14 -0.21 12.71
C GLY A 31 7.41 -1.08 11.69
N ILE A 32 7.35 -0.65 10.42
CA ILE A 32 6.70 -1.35 9.31
C ILE A 32 7.69 -1.56 8.14
N GLN A 33 7.26 -2.32 7.13
CA GLN A 33 8.00 -2.51 5.89
C GLN A 33 7.15 -2.04 4.71
N ILE A 34 7.69 -1.06 3.97
CA ILE A 34 7.06 -0.52 2.77
C ILE A 34 7.87 -0.93 1.54
N LYS A 35 7.17 -1.45 0.52
CA LYS A 35 7.70 -1.64 -0.84
C LYS A 35 6.93 -0.77 -1.81
N PHE A 36 7.56 -0.45 -2.94
CA PHE A 36 6.99 0.39 -3.97
C PHE A 36 7.05 -0.30 -5.33
N GLU A 37 5.94 -0.27 -6.05
CA GLU A 37 5.85 -0.71 -7.45
C GLU A 37 5.18 0.36 -8.31
N GLU A 38 5.44 0.32 -9.61
CA GLU A 38 4.87 1.26 -10.56
C GLU A 38 3.74 0.63 -11.36
N GLN A 39 2.63 1.36 -11.46
CA GLN A 39 1.58 1.10 -12.43
C GLN A 39 1.84 1.94 -13.69
N PHE A 40 2.08 1.25 -14.82
CA PHE A 40 2.41 1.90 -16.09
C PHE A 40 1.22 2.67 -16.68
N LYS A 41 0.01 2.12 -16.56
CA LYS A 41 -1.25 2.70 -17.04
C LYS A 41 -2.39 2.22 -16.14
N PRO A 42 -3.44 3.03 -15.89
CA PRO A 42 -4.56 2.61 -15.07
C PRO A 42 -5.43 1.59 -15.83
N LYS A 43 -5.39 0.31 -15.45
CA LYS A 43 -6.30 -0.72 -15.99
C LYS A 43 -7.39 -1.17 -15.01
N GLY A 44 -7.63 -0.38 -13.97
CA GLY A 44 -8.62 -0.63 -12.93
C GLY A 44 -8.03 -1.22 -11.65
N ILE A 45 -8.83 -1.18 -10.58
CA ILE A 45 -8.45 -1.60 -9.23
C ILE A 45 -7.90 -3.05 -9.18
N PRO A 46 -8.45 -4.03 -9.92
CA PRO A 46 -7.94 -5.41 -9.87
C PRO A 46 -6.47 -5.56 -10.35
N GLU A 47 -5.95 -4.61 -11.14
CA GLU A 47 -4.55 -4.64 -11.57
C GLU A 47 -3.57 -4.55 -10.38
N ALA A 48 -4.00 -3.99 -9.25
CA ALA A 48 -3.19 -3.96 -8.04
C ALA A 48 -2.77 -5.37 -7.57
N PHE A 49 -3.62 -6.38 -7.76
CA PHE A 49 -3.30 -7.77 -7.40
C PHE A 49 -2.32 -8.42 -8.38
N LEU A 50 -2.33 -8.00 -9.65
CA LEU A 50 -1.35 -8.46 -10.65
C LEU A 50 0.03 -7.85 -10.39
N ILE A 51 0.08 -6.53 -10.13
CA ILE A 51 1.33 -5.84 -9.78
C ILE A 51 1.88 -6.37 -8.45
N GLY A 52 1.00 -6.62 -7.49
CA GLY A 52 1.33 -7.10 -6.15
C GLY A 52 1.51 -8.61 -6.00
N GLU A 53 1.37 -9.41 -7.07
CA GLU A 53 1.34 -10.88 -6.99
C GLU A 53 2.51 -11.46 -6.16
N LYS A 54 3.74 -11.05 -6.48
CA LYS A 54 4.97 -11.49 -5.78
C LYS A 54 5.06 -11.00 -4.34
N PHE A 55 4.39 -9.89 -4.03
CA PHE A 55 4.33 -9.33 -2.69
C PHE A 55 3.31 -10.08 -1.82
N ILE A 56 2.13 -10.38 -2.38
CA ILE A 56 1.01 -11.04 -1.71
C ILE A 56 1.31 -12.52 -1.46
N LYS A 57 1.78 -13.24 -2.49
CA LYS A 57 1.94 -14.71 -2.48
C LYS A 57 0.62 -15.37 -2.07
N ASP A 58 0.64 -16.25 -1.06
CA ASP A 58 -0.53 -16.96 -0.55
C ASP A 58 -1.14 -16.30 0.70
N ASN A 59 -0.78 -15.05 1.01
CA ASN A 59 -1.29 -14.35 2.20
C ASN A 59 -2.62 -13.66 1.93
N SER A 60 -3.45 -13.53 2.98
CA SER A 60 -4.59 -12.61 2.96
C SER A 60 -4.11 -11.16 2.83
N VAL A 61 -4.87 -10.34 2.10
CA VAL A 61 -4.50 -8.95 1.80
C VAL A 61 -5.71 -8.02 2.00
N ALA A 62 -5.42 -6.78 2.40
CA ALA A 62 -6.37 -5.68 2.37
C ALA A 62 -5.90 -4.65 1.33
N LEU A 63 -6.85 -4.05 0.61
CA LEU A 63 -6.60 -3.00 -0.37
C LEU A 63 -7.33 -1.73 0.05
N ILE A 64 -6.62 -0.60 0.01
CA ILE A 64 -7.18 0.75 0.21
C ILE A 64 -6.68 1.65 -0.90
N LEU A 65 -7.53 2.57 -1.40
CA LEU A 65 -7.09 3.59 -2.36
C LEU A 65 -6.44 4.74 -1.61
N GLY A 66 -5.36 5.29 -2.17
CA GLY A 66 -4.54 6.32 -1.52
C GLY A 66 -5.22 7.68 -1.32
N ASP A 67 -6.42 7.87 -1.86
CA ASP A 67 -7.25 9.07 -1.76
C ASP A 67 -8.47 8.89 -0.84
N ASN A 68 -8.66 7.72 -0.23
CA ASN A 68 -9.73 7.51 0.74
C ASN A 68 -9.34 7.98 2.13
N PHE A 69 -10.26 8.71 2.77
CA PHE A 69 -10.16 9.12 4.17
C PHE A 69 -11.24 8.45 5.00
N PHE A 70 -10.85 7.80 6.10
CA PHE A 70 -11.76 7.15 7.04
C PHE A 70 -11.59 7.77 8.43
N TYR A 71 -12.70 8.12 9.06
CA TYR A 71 -12.74 8.65 10.43
C TYR A 71 -14.06 8.26 11.08
N GLY A 72 -14.00 7.80 12.34
CA GLY A 72 -15.18 7.43 13.10
C GLY A 72 -14.82 6.76 14.41
N GLN A 73 -15.73 6.85 15.38
CA GLN A 73 -15.63 6.08 16.62
C GLN A 73 -15.73 4.58 16.29
N GLY A 74 -14.90 3.77 16.93
CA GLY A 74 -14.86 2.33 16.70
C GLY A 74 -14.20 1.87 15.40
N LEU A 75 -13.56 2.77 14.62
CA LEU A 75 -12.88 2.39 13.37
C LEU A 75 -11.78 1.33 13.55
N SER A 76 -11.24 1.21 14.77
CA SER A 76 -10.18 0.24 15.12
C SER A 76 -10.64 -0.79 16.14
N GLU A 77 -11.93 -0.83 16.45
CA GLU A 77 -12.51 -1.86 17.31
C GLU A 77 -12.63 -3.15 16.50
N ILE A 78 -12.23 -4.26 17.13
CA ILE A 78 -12.27 -5.62 16.58
C ILE A 78 -13.53 -6.31 17.06
#